data_AF-A0AAN0LWI1-F1
#
_entry.id   AF-A0AAN0LWI1-F1
#
_cell.length_a   1.000
_cell.length_b   1.000
_cell.length_c   1.000
_cell.angle_alpha   90.00
_cell.angle_beta   90.00
_cell.angle_gamma   90.00
#
_symmetry.space_group_name_H-M   'P 1'
#
loop_
_entity.id
_entity.type
_entity.pdbx_description
1 polymer ?
#
loop_
_entity_poly.entity_id
_entity_poly.type
_entity_poly.pdbx_seq_one_letter_code
_entity_poly.pdbx_strand_id
1 'polypeptide(L)' 'MLYQTLNNGVSIPVLGLGTYKLTGEDGLAAIMHAIQTGYRHIDTKILLRQ' A
#
# COMPACT_ATOMS: atom_id res chain seq x y z
N MET A 1 13.54 -1.29 5.47
CA MET A 1 12.45 -0.36 5.12
C MET A 1 12.68 0.93 5.88
N LEU A 2 12.66 2.09 5.21
CA LEU A 2 12.78 3.39 5.88
C LEU A 2 11.41 3.86 6.37
N TYR A 3 11.40 4.61 7.47
CA TYR A 3 10.19 5.13 8.10
C TYR A 3 10.31 6.64 8.30
N GLN A 4 9.17 7.33 8.22
CA GLN A 4 9.04 8.74 8.54
C GLN A 4 8.04 8.92 9.69
N THR A 5 8.40 9.71 10.69
CA THR A 5 7.49 10.08 11.79
C THR A 5 6.65 11.29 11.38
N LEU A 6 5.33 11.15 11.51
CA LEU A 6 4.35 12.20 11.25
C LEU A 6 4.25 13.18 12.42
N ASN A 7 3.58 14.31 12.21
CA ASN A 7 3.39 15.34 13.25
C ASN A 7 2.63 14.86 14.51
N ASN A 8 1.91 13.74 14.41
CA ASN A 8 1.20 13.09 15.51
C ASN A 8 2.03 11.96 16.18
N GLY A 9 3.32 11.85 15.86
CA GLY A 9 4.24 10.85 16.44
C GLY A 9 4.13 9.44 15.85
N VAL A 10 3.20 9.20 14.92
CA VAL A 10 3.05 7.90 14.25
C VAL A 10 4.11 7.76 13.16
N SER A 11 4.80 6.62 13.13
CA SER A 11 5.77 6.29 12.07
C SER A 11 5.12 5.51 10.94
N ILE A 12 5.37 5.92 9.71
CA ILE A 12 4.85 5.28 8.49
C ILE A 12 6.00 4.88 7.55
N PRO A 13 5.92 3.74 6.85
CA PRO A 13 6.91 3.40 5.83
C PRO A 13 6.92 4.45 4.71
N VAL A 14 8.12 4.87 4.30
CA VAL A 14 8.27 5.87 3.21
C VAL A 14 7.85 5.34 1.84
N LEU A 15 7.81 4.01 1.68
CA LEU A 15 7.39 3.32 0.48
C LEU A 15 6.09 2.56 0.74
N GLY A 16 5.12 2.71 -0.15
CA GLY A 16 3.84 2.01 -0.11
C GLY A 16 3.36 1.57 -1.49
N LEU A 17 2.43 0.62 -1.51
CA LEU A 17 1.75 0.16 -2.72
C LEU A 17 0.47 0.98 -2.92
N GLY A 18 0.40 1.75 -4.01
CA GLY A 18 -0.85 2.39 -4.44
C GLY A 18 -1.78 1.38 -5.10
N THR A 19 -3.06 1.40 -4.71
CA THR A 19 -4.08 0.46 -5.23
C THR A 19 -4.89 1.01 -6.41
N TYR A 20 -4.56 2.19 -6.93
CA TYR A 20 -5.24 2.74 -8.09
C TYR A 20 -5.09 1.82 -9.30
N LYS A 21 -6.22 1.49 -9.94
CA LYS A 21 -6.38 0.55 -11.05
C LYS A 21 -6.10 -0.93 -10.76
N LEU A 22 -5.80 -1.32 -9.52
CA LEU A 22 -5.71 -2.72 -9.14
C LEU A 22 -7.11 -3.30 -8.95
N THR A 23 -7.52 -4.22 -9.83
CA THR A 23 -8.85 -4.84 -9.84
C THR A 23 -8.77 -6.33 -10.10
N GLY A 24 -9.73 -7.09 -9.57
CA GLY A 24 -9.83 -8.53 -9.80
C GLY A 24 -8.63 -9.31 -9.26
N GLU A 25 -8.37 -10.48 -9.86
CA GLU A 25 -7.28 -11.39 -9.48
C GLU A 25 -5.90 -10.75 -9.60
N ASP A 26 -5.66 -9.93 -10.62
CA ASP A 26 -4.38 -9.23 -10.80
C ASP A 26 -4.11 -8.25 -9.66
N GLY A 27 -5.15 -7.55 -9.20
CA GLY A 27 -5.06 -6.66 -8.04
C GLY A 27 -4.74 -7.43 -6.75
N LEU A 28 -5.38 -8.58 -6.54
CA LEU A 28 -5.09 -9.47 -5.42
C LEU A 28 -3.65 -9.98 -5.46
N ALA A 29 -3.20 -10.47 -6.62
CA ALA A 29 -1.84 -10.96 -6.82
C ALA A 29 -0.80 -9.86 -6.55
N ALA A 30 -1.04 -8.64 -7.02
CA ALA A 30 -0.16 -7.50 -6.78
C ALA A 30 -0.05 -7.16 -5.27
N ILE A 31 -1.17 -7.15 -4.54
CA ILE A 31 -1.17 -6.90 -3.09
C ILE A 31 -0.44 -8.02 -2.35
N MET A 32 -0.72 -9.28 -2.69
CA MET A 32 -0.07 -10.44 -2.06
C MET A 32 1.44 -10.42 -2.28
N HIS A 33 1.87 -10.13 -3.51
CA HIS A 33 3.28 -10.02 -3.83
C HIS A 33 3.96 -8.87 -3.08
N ALA A 34 3.32 -7.70 -2.96
CA ALA A 34 3.85 -6.58 -2.19
C ALA A 34 4.07 -6.96 -0.71
N ILE A 35 3.10 -7.65 -0.09
CA ILE A 35 3.23 -8.10 1.30
C ILE A 35 4.40 -9.08 1.45
N GLN A 36 4.50 -10.07 0.54
CA GLN A 36 5.57 -11.08 0.52
C GLN A 36 6.96 -10.47 0.32
N THR A 37 7.06 -9.41 -0.47
CA THR A 37 8.32 -8.69 -0.74
C THR A 37 8.69 -7.66 0.32
N GLY A 38 7.83 -7.44 1.33
CA GLY A 38 8.15 -6.63 2.50
C GLY A 38 7.44 -5.28 2.58
N TYR A 39 6.50 -4.97 1.67
CA TYR A 39 5.66 -3.78 1.83
C TYR A 39 4.81 -3.89 3.09
N ARG A 40 4.66 -2.75 3.78
CA ARG A 40 3.85 -2.62 5.01
C ARG A 40 2.88 -1.44 4.97
N HIS A 41 2.91 -0.67 3.89
CA HIS A 41 2.01 0.44 3.65
C HIS A 41 1.25 0.16 2.34
N ILE A 42 -0.07 -0.01 2.45
CA ILE A 42 -0.98 -0.17 1.32
C ILE A 42 -1.86 1.08 1.26
N ASP A 43 -1.72 1.86 0.19
CA ASP A 43 -2.47 3.09 -0.03
C ASP A 43 -3.79 2.76 -0.76
N THR A 44 -4.91 3.06 -0.11
CA THR A 44 -6.26 2.70 -0.56
C THR A 44 -7.16 3.92 -0.70
N LYS A 45 -8.19 3.79 -1.53
CA LYS A 45 -9.21 4.82 -1.73
C LYS A 45 -10.60 4.20 -1.59
N ILE A 46 -11.52 4.90 -0.92
CA ILE A 46 -12.93 4.49 -0.75
C ILE A 46 -13.61 4.20 -2.09
N LEU A 47 -13.24 4.94 -3.14
CA LEU A 47 -13.80 4.79 -4.48
C LEU A 47 -12.71 4.35 -5.47
N LEU A 48 -12.51 3.04 -5.55
CA LEU A 48 -11.85 2.37 -6.67
C LEU A 48 -12.92 2.01 -7.71
N ARG A 49 -13.53 3.03 -8.33
CA ARG A 49 -14.37 2.84 -9.51
C ARG A 49 -13.48 2.97 -10.74
N GLN A 50 -13.46 1.91 -11.55
CA GLN A 50 -13.04 1.94 -12.95
C GLN A 50 -14.25 1.60 -13.81
#